data_AF-A0A970WNL7-F1
#
_entry.id   AF-A0A970WNL7-F1
#
_cell.length_a   1.000
_cell.length_b   1.000
_cell.length_c   1.000
_cell.angle_alpha   90.00
_cell.angle_beta   90.00
_cell.angle_gamma   90.00
#
_symmetry.space_group_name_H-M   'P 1'
#
loop_
_entity.id
_entity.type
_entity.pdbx_description
1 polymer ?
#
loop_
_entity_poly.entity_id
_entity_poly.type
_entity_poly.pdbx_seq_one_letter_code
_entity_poly.pdbx_strand_id
1 'polypeptide(L)' 'MESQDAGSQPGGSLNPQALSAADLARVLSASGRKAVSEEMVERCLAEGAPTNPDGTISLVRFAAFLAKEVTRGRTD' A
#
# COMPACT_ATOMS: atom_id res chain seq x y z
N MET A 1 -15.59 22.05 -0.99
CA MET A 1 -15.17 20.77 -1.59
C MET A 1 -14.57 19.98 -0.44
N GLU A 2 -15.35 19.05 0.12
CA GLU A 2 -14.94 18.21 1.25
C GLU A 2 -13.76 17.36 0.83
N SER A 3 -12.55 17.83 1.14
CA SER A 3 -11.35 16.99 1.14
C SER A 3 -11.52 16.06 2.32
N GLN A 4 -11.95 14.82 2.05
CA GLN A 4 -12.07 13.79 3.06
C GLN A 4 -10.71 13.58 3.74
N ASP A 5 -10.61 14.10 4.96
CA ASP A 5 -9.85 13.53 6.05
C ASP A 5 -10.35 12.08 6.22
N ALA A 6 -9.72 11.13 5.52
CA ALA A 6 -9.95 9.72 5.73
C ALA A 6 -9.20 9.32 7.01
N GLY A 7 -9.72 9.81 8.13
CA GLY A 7 -9.25 9.50 9.46
C GLY A 7 -9.08 8.00 9.64
N SER A 8 -7.90 7.63 10.12
CA SER A 8 -7.64 6.32 10.72
C SER A 8 -8.80 5.98 11.68
N GLN A 9 -9.60 4.96 11.38
CA GLN A 9 -10.57 4.40 12.33
C GLN A 9 -9.90 3.22 13.06
N PRO A 10 -9.46 3.37 14.32
CA PRO A 10 -8.98 2.26 15.11
C PRO A 10 -10.20 1.48 15.61
N GLY A 11 -10.63 0.45 14.88
CA GLY A 11 -11.69 -0.45 15.36
C GLY A 11 -12.49 -1.23 14.32
N GLY A 12 -12.30 -0.99 13.02
CA GLY A 12 -12.91 -1.78 11.94
C GLY A 12 -12.03 -2.96 11.53
N SER A 13 -12.65 -4.09 11.16
CA SER A 13 -11.93 -5.18 10.49
C SER A 13 -11.29 -4.66 9.20
N LEU A 14 -9.97 -4.71 9.11
CA LEU A 14 -9.23 -4.32 7.91
C LEU A 14 -9.61 -5.24 6.75
N ASN A 15 -9.99 -4.66 5.61
CA ASN A 15 -10.23 -5.42 4.39
C ASN A 15 -8.93 -5.47 3.56
N PRO A 16 -8.25 -6.62 3.43
CA PRO A 16 -6.98 -6.71 2.71
C PRO A 16 -7.11 -6.43 1.19
N GLN A 17 -8.33 -6.41 0.66
CA GLN A 17 -8.58 -6.05 -0.75
C GLN A 17 -8.77 -4.54 -0.98
N ALA A 18 -9.03 -3.76 0.07
CA ALA A 18 -9.31 -2.33 0.00
C ALA A 18 -8.71 -1.62 1.23
N LEU A 19 -7.42 -1.29 1.14
CA LEU A 19 -6.66 -0.59 2.18
C LEU A 19 -6.34 0.84 1.76
N SER A 20 -6.28 1.75 2.73
CA SER A 20 -5.64 3.05 2.56
C SER A 20 -4.11 2.89 2.46
N ALA A 21 -3.40 3.90 1.98
CA ALA A 21 -1.94 3.88 1.95
C ALA A 21 -1.34 3.76 3.37
N ALA A 22 -1.90 4.51 4.33
CA ALA A 22 -1.55 4.41 5.75
C ALA A 22 -1.77 3.00 6.34
N ASP A 23 -2.92 2.37 6.09
CA ASP A 23 -3.21 1.03 6.60
C ASP A 23 -2.32 -0.03 5.94
N LEU A 24 -2.06 0.11 4.64
CA LEU A 24 -1.14 -0.77 3.93
C LEU A 24 0.27 -0.67 4.53
N ALA A 25 0.76 0.55 4.78
CA ALA A 25 2.05 0.79 5.41
C ALA A 25 2.14 0.14 6.80
N ARG A 26 1.07 0.23 7.60
CA ARG A 26 0.97 -0.44 8.92
C ARG A 26 1.02 -1.96 8.78
N VAL A 27 0.24 -2.54 7.87
CA VAL A 27 0.20 -3.99 7.64
C VAL A 27 1.56 -4.51 7.16
N LEU A 28 2.21 -3.81 6.22
CA LEU A 28 3.54 -4.16 5.72
C LEU A 28 4.60 -4.05 6.82
N SER A 29 4.56 -2.98 7.62
CA SER A 29 5.45 -2.79 8.76
C SER A 29 5.31 -3.90 9.80
N ALA A 30 4.07 -4.32 10.08
CA ALA A 30 3.79 -5.39 11.03
C ALA A 30 4.21 -6.78 10.52
N SER A 31 4.23 -6.97 9.21
CA SER A 31 4.58 -8.25 8.57
C SER A 31 6.09 -8.41 8.33
N GLY A 32 6.83 -7.31 8.27
CA GLY A 32 8.25 -7.27 7.92
C GLY A 32 9.17 -6.96 9.09
N ARG A 33 10.48 -7.00 8.83
CA ARG A 33 11.52 -6.55 9.80
C ARG A 33 11.85 -5.06 9.69
N LYS A 34 11.33 -4.38 8.65
CA LYS A 34 11.59 -2.96 8.38
C LYS A 34 10.27 -2.20 8.43
N ALA A 35 10.30 -1.06 9.11
CA ALA A 35 9.18 -0.13 9.10
C ALA A 35 8.99 0.44 7.68
N VAL A 36 7.75 0.38 7.22
CA VAL A 36 7.28 0.95 5.95
C VAL A 36 6.43 2.17 6.30
N SER A 37 6.81 3.33 5.79
CA SER A 37 6.02 4.56 5.93
C SER A 37 4.99 4.69 4.82
N GLU A 38 3.97 5.51 5.04
CA GLU A 38 2.97 5.85 4.01
C GLU A 38 3.63 6.46 2.76
N GLU A 39 4.60 7.36 2.95
CA GLU A 39 5.37 7.96 1.84
C GLU A 39 6.04 6.89 0.95
N MET A 40 6.54 5.79 1.54
CA MET A 40 7.11 4.69 0.75
C MET A 40 6.05 3.99 -0.10
N VAL A 41 4.84 3.83 0.43
CA VAL A 41 3.71 3.28 -0.34
C VAL A 41 3.33 4.22 -1.47
N GLU A 42 3.19 5.52 -1.18
CA GLU A 42 2.86 6.54 -2.19
C GLU A 42 3.88 6.58 -3.33
N ARG A 43 5.18 6.42 -3.03
CA ARG A 43 6.22 6.31 -4.06
C ARG A 43 6.02 5.11 -4.97
N CYS A 44 5.68 3.93 -4.43
CA CYS A 44 5.36 2.78 -5.26
C CYS A 44 4.12 3.02 -6.14
N LEU A 45 3.11 3.76 -5.64
CA LEU A 45 1.96 4.16 -6.45
C LEU A 45 2.39 5.08 -7.61
N ALA A 46 3.27 6.05 -7.34
CA ALA A 46 3.83 6.93 -8.36
C ALA A 46 4.68 6.18 -9.41
N GLU A 47 5.32 5.07 -9.01
CA GLU A 47 6.05 4.15 -9.90
C GLU A 47 5.11 3.25 -10.73
N GLY A 48 3.79 3.32 -10.50
CA GLY A 48 2.78 2.60 -11.27
C GLY A 48 2.23 1.35 -10.58
N ALA A 49 2.34 1.25 -9.25
CA ALA A 49 1.67 0.18 -8.52
C ALA A 49 0.14 0.25 -8.70
N PRO A 50 -0.54 -0.89 -8.84
CA PRO A 50 -1.96 -0.92 -9.16
C PRO A 50 -2.82 -0.47 -7.97
N THR A 51 -3.71 0.49 -8.22
CA THR A 51 -4.79 0.91 -7.31
C THR A 51 -6.13 0.33 -7.75
N ASN A 52 -7.07 0.23 -6.80
CA ASN A 52 -8.47 -0.04 -7.09
C ASN A 52 -9.13 1.20 -7.72
N PRO A 53 -10.24 1.05 -8.47
CA PRO A 53 -10.95 2.17 -9.09
C PRO A 53 -11.50 3.20 -8.08
N ASP A 54 -11.76 2.78 -6.84
CA ASP A 54 -12.17 3.61 -5.71
C ASP A 54 -11.00 4.29 -4.97
N GLY A 55 -9.77 4.09 -5.43
CA GLY A 55 -8.56 4.70 -4.84
C GLY A 55 -7.93 3.90 -3.70
N THR A 56 -8.57 2.84 -3.22
CA THR A 56 -7.98 1.92 -2.24
C THR A 56 -6.96 0.98 -2.88
N ILE A 57 -6.22 0.24 -2.06
CA ILE A 57 -5.13 -0.63 -2.49
C ILE A 57 -5.42 -2.07 -2.06
N SER A 58 -5.27 -3.00 -3.01
CA SER A 58 -5.31 -4.43 -2.72
C SER A 58 -3.92 -4.91 -2.31
N LEU A 59 -3.79 -5.45 -1.10
CA LEU A 59 -2.52 -5.94 -0.54
C LEU A 59 -1.84 -6.96 -1.46
N VAL A 60 -2.62 -7.91 -2.01
CA VAL A 60 -2.08 -8.98 -2.86
C VAL A 60 -1.55 -8.42 -4.18
N ARG A 61 -2.28 -7.50 -4.82
CA ARG A 61 -1.84 -6.88 -6.07
C ARG A 61 -0.62 -5.99 -5.86
N PHE A 62 -0.57 -5.27 -4.74
CA PHE A 62 0.59 -4.46 -4.37
C PHE A 62 1.82 -5.34 -4.10
N ALA A 63 1.67 -6.44 -3.35
CA ALA A 63 2.76 -7.39 -3.12
C ALA A 63 3.29 -8.03 -4.41
N ALA A 64 2.40 -8.33 -5.37
CA ALA A 64 2.80 -8.82 -6.69
C ALA A 64 3.61 -7.78 -7.49
N PHE A 65 3.23 -6.51 -7.41
CA PHE A 65 4.02 -5.41 -7.97
C PHE A 65 5.41 -5.34 -7.34
N LEU A 66 5.51 -5.38 -6.00
CA LEU A 66 6.81 -5.37 -5.31
C LEU A 66 7.70 -6.56 -5.70
N ALA A 67 7.13 -7.77 -5.78
CA ALA A 67 7.88 -8.95 -6.20
C ALA A 67 8.43 -8.80 -7.63
N LYS A 68 7.64 -8.19 -8.52
CA LYS A 68 8.06 -7.89 -9.89
C LYS A 68 9.18 -6.84 -9.93
N GLU A 69 9.10 -5.77 -9.14
CA GLU A 69 10.13 -4.73 -9.10
C GLU A 69 11.46 -5.24 -8.51
N VAL A 70 11.41 -6.06 -7.45
CA VAL A 70 12.61 -6.76 -6.92
C VAL A 70 13.27 -7.64 -7.99
N THR A 71 12.47 -8.27 -8.85
CA THR A 71 12.98 -9.11 -9.95
C THR A 71 13.56 -8.26 -11.10
N ARG A 72 12.95 -7.12 -11.40
CA ARG A 72 13.41 -6.17 -12.43
C ARG A 72 14.74 -5.50 -12.06
N GLY A 73 14.98 -5.21 -10.78
CA GLY A 73 16.24 -4.63 -10.30
C GLY A 73 17.45 -5.57 -10.32
N ARG A 74 17.28 -6.84 -10.73
CA ARG A 74 18.33 -7.87 -10.69
C ARG A 74 19.03 -8.08 -12.04
N THR A 75 18.90 -7.16 -12.99
CA THR A 75 19.43 -7.30 -14.36
C THR A 75 20.29 -6.10 -14.80
N ASP A 76 21.04 -5.49 -13.89
CA ASP A 76 22.19 -4.66 -14.25
C ASP A 76 23.49 -5.32 -13.76
#